data_AF-A0A522YYK3-F1
#
_entry.id   AF-A0A522YYK3-F1
#
_cell.length_a   1.000
_cell.length_b   1.000
_cell.length_c   1.000
_cell.angle_alpha   90.00
_cell.angle_beta   90.00
_cell.angle_gamma   90.00
#
_symmetry.space_group_name_H-M   'P 1'
#
loop_
_entity.id
_entity.type
_entity.pdbx_description
1 polymer ?
#
loop_
_entity_poly.entity_id
_entity_poly.type
_entity_poly.pdbx_seq_one_letter_code
_entity_poly.pdbx_strand_id
1 'polypeptide(L)'
;LERRISQLEAEVGEAALRSAKGKVLDALGARMSRLSQALEVEFPQHQMRINFESLLVQVQFGSQWVRLQELGSGANWLGYHLAGVVALHQFFIERLAPVPQFLMLDQPSQVWFPAEVAKVTGQSAPAKDADLAAVKRVYEFLIQVAKGPNAPQIIVSDHARLEDRAFKSATIEDWHDNEGLVPSSWQL
;
A
#
# COMPACT_ATOMS: atom_id res chain seq x y z
N LEU A 1 41.74 2.21 -13.86
CA LEU A 1 40.35 2.13 -13.34
C LEU A 1 39.42 1.55 -14.40
N GLU A 2 39.38 2.11 -15.61
CA GLU A 2 38.57 1.60 -16.74
C GLU A 2 38.77 0.11 -17.04
N ARG A 3 40.01 -0.39 -17.08
CA ARG A 3 40.28 -1.83 -17.28
C ARG A 3 39.69 -2.73 -16.17
N ARG A 4 39.64 -2.23 -14.93
CA ARG A 4 39.06 -2.94 -13.77
C ARG A 4 37.54 -2.90 -13.84
N ILE A 5 36.98 -1.77 -14.29
CA ILE A 5 35.54 -1.59 -14.53
C ILE A 5 35.07 -2.54 -15.65
N SER A 6 35.74 -2.55 -16.81
CA SER A 6 35.38 -3.48 -17.89
C SER A 6 35.60 -4.95 -17.56
N GLN A 7 36.59 -5.29 -16.72
CA GLN A 7 36.73 -6.66 -16.21
C GLN A 7 35.59 -7.06 -15.29
N LEU A 8 35.17 -6.17 -14.37
CA LEU A 8 34.04 -6.41 -13.47
C LEU A 8 32.70 -6.43 -14.23
N GLU A 9 32.54 -5.62 -15.28
CA GLU A 9 31.38 -5.64 -16.19
C GLU A 9 31.33 -6.93 -17.03
N ALA A 10 32.49 -7.48 -17.39
CA ALA A 10 32.58 -8.77 -18.08
C ALA A 10 32.34 -9.96 -17.12
N GLU A 11 32.79 -9.86 -15.86
CA GLU A 11 32.56 -10.87 -14.82
C GLU A 11 31.11 -10.86 -14.32
N VAL A 12 30.50 -9.68 -14.17
CA VAL A 12 29.07 -9.49 -13.92
C VAL A 12 28.36 -9.38 -15.28
N GLY A 13 28.38 -10.48 -16.03
CA GLY A 13 27.77 -10.51 -17.35
C GLY A 13 26.32 -10.02 -17.32
N GLU A 14 25.91 -9.27 -18.34
CA GLU A 14 24.56 -8.71 -18.49
C GLU A 14 23.45 -9.75 -18.25
N ALA A 15 23.70 -11.02 -18.59
CA ALA A 15 22.83 -12.15 -18.31
C ALA A 15 22.64 -12.44 -16.80
N ALA A 16 23.71 -12.35 -16.01
CA ALA A 16 23.65 -12.52 -14.55
C ALA A 16 22.86 -11.39 -13.89
N LEU A 17 23.08 -10.14 -14.33
CA LEU A 17 22.30 -8.98 -13.87
C LEU A 17 20.82 -9.12 -14.22
N ARG A 18 20.49 -9.51 -15.47
CA ARG A 18 19.11 -9.80 -15.89
C ARG A 18 18.48 -10.89 -15.03
N SER A 19 19.21 -11.98 -14.77
CA SER A 19 18.72 -13.08 -13.94
C SER A 19 18.47 -12.65 -12.50
N ALA A 20 19.39 -11.88 -11.89
CA ALA A 20 19.24 -11.35 -10.55
C ALA A 20 18.04 -10.41 -10.44
N LYS A 21 17.86 -9.51 -11.41
CA LYS A 21 16.69 -8.64 -11.51
C LYS A 21 15.41 -9.45 -11.61
N GLY A 22 15.36 -10.45 -12.49
CA GLY A 22 14.20 -11.34 -12.65
C GLY A 22 13.78 -11.99 -11.33
N LYS A 23 14.72 -12.60 -10.60
CA LYS A 23 14.45 -13.23 -9.30
C LYS A 23 13.87 -12.25 -8.27
N VAL A 24 14.37 -11.01 -8.25
CA VAL A 24 13.84 -9.96 -7.37
C VAL A 24 12.40 -9.59 -7.74
N LEU A 25 12.12 -9.43 -9.03
CA LEU A 25 10.78 -9.10 -9.53
C LEU A 25 9.78 -10.21 -9.24
N ASP A 26 10.17 -11.47 -9.44
CA ASP A 26 9.32 -12.62 -9.15
C ASP A 26 9.00 -12.72 -7.66
N ALA A 27 10.01 -12.55 -6.79
CA ALA A 27 9.82 -12.55 -5.35
C ALA A 27 8.92 -11.39 -4.88
N LEU A 28 9.09 -10.20 -5.47
CA LEU A 28 8.25 -9.05 -5.18
C LEU A 28 6.81 -9.28 -5.66
N GLY A 29 6.61 -9.78 -6.88
CA GLY A 29 5.29 -10.10 -7.43
C GLY A 29 4.55 -11.16 -6.60
N ALA A 30 5.26 -12.21 -6.16
CA ALA A 30 4.70 -13.22 -5.27
C ALA A 30 4.27 -12.63 -3.91
N ARG A 31 5.06 -11.70 -3.36
CA ARG A 31 4.71 -10.99 -2.11
C ARG A 31 3.50 -10.08 -2.31
N MET A 32 3.47 -9.29 -3.37
CA MET A 32 2.34 -8.43 -3.73
C MET A 32 1.04 -9.24 -3.86
N SER A 33 1.11 -10.37 -4.57
CA SER A 33 -0.05 -11.27 -4.77
C SER A 33 -0.58 -11.82 -3.44
N ARG A 34 0.30 -12.18 -2.51
CA ARG A 34 -0.11 -12.65 -1.17
C ARG A 34 -0.77 -11.53 -0.34
N LEU A 35 -0.22 -10.33 -0.40
CA LEU A 35 -0.75 -9.18 0.36
C LEU A 35 -2.10 -8.72 -0.20
N SER A 36 -2.30 -8.78 -1.52
CA SER A 36 -3.59 -8.42 -2.12
C SER A 36 -4.70 -9.41 -1.77
N GLN A 37 -4.37 -10.71 -1.63
CA GLN A 37 -5.31 -11.70 -1.11
C GLN A 37 -5.78 -11.37 0.30
N ALA A 38 -4.87 -10.93 1.18
CA ALA A 38 -5.21 -10.51 2.54
C ALA A 38 -6.10 -9.25 2.60
N LEU A 39 -6.07 -8.44 1.54
CA LEU A 39 -6.92 -7.26 1.37
C LEU A 39 -8.25 -7.56 0.68
N GLU A 40 -8.52 -8.83 0.34
CA GLU A 40 -9.75 -9.29 -0.35
C GLU A 40 -10.05 -8.49 -1.63
N VAL A 41 -9.02 -8.23 -2.44
CA VAL A 41 -9.19 -7.65 -3.78
C VAL A 41 -10.11 -8.51 -4.65
N GLU A 42 -10.67 -7.93 -5.71
CA GLU A 42 -11.68 -8.59 -6.57
C GLU A 42 -11.15 -9.83 -7.30
N PHE A 43 -9.85 -9.89 -7.58
CA PHE A 43 -9.21 -10.97 -8.34
C PHE A 43 -8.02 -11.59 -7.57
N PRO A 44 -8.24 -12.14 -6.37
CA PRO A 44 -7.18 -12.52 -5.42
C PRO A 44 -6.32 -13.70 -5.92
N GLN A 45 -6.86 -14.51 -6.83
CA GLN A 45 -6.18 -15.65 -7.44
C GLN A 45 -5.15 -15.25 -8.50
N HIS A 46 -5.19 -14.02 -9.00
CA HIS A 46 -4.34 -13.57 -10.09
C HIS A 46 -3.02 -12.99 -9.56
N GLN A 47 -1.94 -13.21 -10.33
CA GLN A 47 -0.62 -12.72 -9.97
C GLN A 47 -0.54 -11.21 -10.17
N MET A 48 0.18 -10.56 -9.26
CA MET A 48 0.51 -9.15 -9.34
C MET A 48 1.97 -8.94 -9.67
N ARG A 49 2.27 -7.81 -10.33
CA ARG A 49 3.62 -7.28 -10.42
C ARG A 49 3.60 -5.77 -10.45
N ILE A 50 4.76 -5.17 -10.21
CA ILE A 50 5.06 -3.81 -10.64
C ILE A 50 5.92 -3.90 -11.90
N ASN A 51 5.49 -3.21 -12.96
CA ASN A 51 6.33 -3.01 -14.13
C ASN A 51 7.25 -1.82 -13.85
N PHE A 52 8.56 -2.06 -13.75
CA PHE A 52 9.52 -0.98 -13.44
C PHE A 52 9.88 -0.07 -14.62
N GLU A 53 9.42 -0.38 -15.83
CA GLU A 53 9.56 0.52 -16.99
C GLU A 53 8.43 1.55 -17.01
N SER A 54 7.20 1.11 -16.75
CA SER A 54 6.02 2.01 -16.68
C SER A 54 5.70 2.51 -15.28
N LEU A 55 6.30 1.92 -14.24
CA LEU A 55 6.01 2.12 -12.82
C LEU A 55 4.54 1.83 -12.45
N LEU A 56 3.89 0.95 -13.20
CA LEU A 56 2.49 0.59 -12.98
C LEU A 56 2.37 -0.78 -12.31
N VAL A 57 1.41 -0.89 -11.38
CA VAL A 57 0.94 -2.18 -10.87
C VAL A 57 0.06 -2.84 -11.95
N GLN A 58 0.30 -4.13 -12.17
CA GLN A 58 -0.43 -4.93 -13.13
C GLN A 58 -0.88 -6.25 -12.51
N VAL A 59 -2.01 -6.77 -12.98
CA VAL A 59 -2.55 -8.07 -12.60
C VAL A 59 -2.60 -8.96 -13.84
N GLN A 60 -2.20 -10.21 -13.69
CA GLN A 60 -2.12 -11.15 -14.81
C GLN A 60 -3.47 -11.80 -15.08
N PHE A 61 -3.96 -11.73 -16.32
CA PHE A 61 -5.12 -12.47 -16.81
C PHE A 61 -4.69 -13.33 -18.00
N GLY A 62 -4.62 -14.66 -17.80
CA GLY A 62 -4.04 -15.56 -18.79
C GLY A 62 -2.59 -15.19 -19.12
N SER A 63 -2.30 -14.85 -20.38
CA SER A 63 -0.98 -14.39 -20.83
C SER A 63 -0.80 -12.87 -20.78
N GLN A 64 -1.84 -12.12 -20.43
CA GLN A 64 -1.81 -10.65 -20.47
C GLN A 64 -1.63 -10.03 -19.09
N TRP A 65 -0.92 -8.91 -19.04
CA TRP A 65 -0.77 -8.09 -17.84
C TRP A 65 -1.63 -6.84 -17.99
N VAL A 66 -2.69 -6.76 -17.20
CA VAL A 66 -3.70 -5.71 -17.25
C VAL A 66 -3.40 -4.66 -16.18
N ARG A 67 -3.54 -3.37 -16.50
CA ARG A 67 -3.29 -2.28 -15.54
C ARG A 67 -4.47 -2.13 -14.59
N LEU A 68 -4.23 -1.62 -13.37
CA LEU A 68 -5.30 -1.44 -12.38
C LEU A 68 -6.47 -0.57 -12.89
N GLN A 69 -6.18 0.46 -13.69
CA GLN A 69 -7.20 1.35 -14.28
C GLN A 69 -8.23 0.60 -15.15
N GLU A 70 -7.88 -0.60 -15.62
CA GLU A 70 -8.74 -1.45 -16.45
C GLU A 70 -9.50 -2.50 -15.61
N LEU A 71 -9.24 -2.60 -14.29
CA LEU A 71 -9.66 -3.70 -13.40
C LEU A 71 -10.68 -3.31 -12.33
N GLY A 72 -11.52 -2.30 -12.58
CA GLY A 72 -12.72 -2.06 -11.75
C GLY A 72 -12.64 -0.84 -10.84
N SER A 73 -13.13 -0.99 -9.61
CA SER A 73 -13.49 0.15 -8.73
C SER A 73 -12.30 0.75 -7.97
N GLY A 74 -12.48 1.97 -7.44
CA GLY A 74 -11.49 2.63 -6.58
C GLY A 74 -11.10 1.78 -5.35
N ALA A 75 -12.04 0.99 -4.81
CA ALA A 75 -11.78 0.13 -3.65
C ALA A 75 -10.79 -0.98 -4.00
N ASN A 76 -10.97 -1.56 -5.19
CA ASN A 76 -10.07 -2.57 -5.74
C ASN A 76 -8.68 -1.97 -6.01
N TRP A 77 -8.63 -0.75 -6.57
CA TRP A 77 -7.38 -0.04 -6.82
C TRP A 77 -6.60 0.19 -5.54
N LEU A 78 -7.26 0.65 -4.47
CA LEU A 78 -6.61 0.85 -3.18
C LEU A 78 -5.98 -0.43 -2.66
N GLY A 79 -6.72 -1.55 -2.67
CA GLY A 79 -6.20 -2.85 -2.20
C GLY A 79 -4.93 -3.27 -2.94
N TYR A 80 -4.92 -3.15 -4.27
CA TYR A 80 -3.73 -3.47 -5.07
C TYR A 80 -2.57 -2.50 -4.84
N HIS A 81 -2.82 -1.20 -4.69
CA HIS A 81 -1.76 -0.24 -4.38
C HIS A 81 -1.17 -0.48 -3.00
N LEU A 82 -2.00 -0.71 -1.97
CA LEU A 82 -1.55 -1.04 -0.61
C LEU A 82 -0.67 -2.30 -0.61
N ALA A 83 -1.10 -3.37 -1.29
CA ALA A 83 -0.29 -4.58 -1.44
C ALA A 83 1.08 -4.29 -2.09
N GLY A 84 1.10 -3.43 -3.13
CA GLY A 84 2.32 -3.02 -3.81
C GLY A 84 3.28 -2.22 -2.94
N VAL A 85 2.80 -1.13 -2.34
CA VAL A 85 3.65 -0.23 -1.54
C VAL A 85 4.16 -0.93 -0.27
N VAL A 86 3.35 -1.79 0.36
CA VAL A 86 3.78 -2.59 1.51
C VAL A 86 4.82 -3.62 1.09
N ALA A 87 4.63 -4.33 -0.03
CA ALA A 87 5.60 -5.30 -0.53
C ALA A 87 6.97 -4.64 -0.78
N LEU A 88 6.97 -3.45 -1.37
CA LEU A 88 8.18 -2.66 -1.62
C LEU A 88 8.85 -2.24 -0.31
N HIS A 89 8.10 -1.69 0.65
CA HIS A 89 8.69 -1.28 1.94
C HIS A 89 9.29 -2.45 2.71
N GLN A 90 8.59 -3.60 2.76
CA GLN A 90 9.14 -4.82 3.36
C GLN A 90 10.43 -5.24 2.65
N PHE A 91 10.44 -5.22 1.31
CA PHE A 91 11.63 -5.55 0.52
C PHE A 91 12.82 -4.61 0.80
N PHE A 92 12.56 -3.30 0.94
CA PHE A 92 13.59 -2.31 1.24
C PHE A 92 14.15 -2.47 2.66
N ILE A 93 13.29 -2.70 3.64
CA ILE A 93 13.71 -2.93 5.04
C ILE A 93 14.55 -4.20 5.14
N GLU A 94 14.11 -5.31 4.53
CA GLU A 94 14.84 -6.58 4.52
C GLU A 94 16.25 -6.44 3.92
N ARG A 95 16.47 -5.46 3.05
CA ARG A 95 17.76 -5.20 2.37
C ARG A 95 18.57 -4.09 3.01
N LEU A 96 18.09 -3.48 4.09
CA LEU A 96 18.70 -2.28 4.67
C LEU A 96 18.92 -1.20 3.60
N ALA A 97 17.97 -1.10 2.65
CA ALA A 97 18.05 -0.12 1.58
C ALA A 97 17.95 1.30 2.18
N PRO A 98 18.56 2.31 1.55
CA PRO A 98 18.52 3.70 2.02
C PRO A 98 17.18 4.37 1.68
N VAL A 99 16.08 3.70 1.99
CA VAL A 99 14.69 4.18 1.84
C VAL A 99 14.13 4.37 3.25
N PRO A 100 13.38 5.45 3.52
CA PRO A 100 12.71 5.61 4.80
C PRO A 100 11.89 4.37 5.17
N GLN A 101 12.06 3.90 6.41
CA GLN A 101 11.36 2.71 6.90
C GLN A 101 9.96 3.02 7.43
N PHE A 102 9.37 4.14 6.97
CA PHE A 102 8.02 4.53 7.30
C PHE A 102 7.18 4.73 6.04
N LEU A 103 5.89 4.45 6.14
CA LEU A 103 4.87 4.65 5.12
C LEU A 103 3.84 5.64 5.65
N MET A 104 3.61 6.73 4.91
CA MET A 104 2.56 7.70 5.23
C MET A 104 1.40 7.53 4.25
N LEU A 105 0.19 7.34 4.78
CA LEU A 105 -1.04 7.14 4.02
C LEU A 105 -2.02 8.28 4.34
N ASP A 106 -2.48 8.95 3.30
CA ASP A 106 -3.44 10.05 3.41
C ASP A 106 -4.81 9.57 2.94
N GLN A 107 -5.76 9.55 3.87
CA GLN A 107 -7.17 9.18 3.70
C GLN A 107 -7.42 7.88 2.92
N PRO A 108 -6.76 6.75 3.26
CA PRO A 108 -6.96 5.50 2.53
C PRO A 108 -8.43 5.04 2.57
N SER A 109 -9.17 5.35 3.62
CA SER A 109 -10.56 4.91 3.74
C SER A 109 -11.53 5.67 2.83
N GLN A 110 -11.17 6.84 2.32
CA GLN A 110 -12.04 7.79 1.60
C GLN A 110 -12.88 7.15 0.47
N VAL A 111 -12.31 6.14 -0.19
CA VAL A 111 -12.95 5.41 -1.28
C VAL A 111 -14.33 4.83 -0.92
N TRP A 112 -14.55 4.55 0.37
CA TRP A 112 -15.78 3.98 0.90
C TRP A 112 -16.72 5.02 1.53
N PHE A 113 -16.37 6.31 1.49
CA PHE A 113 -17.17 7.38 2.07
C PHE A 113 -17.93 8.15 0.98
N PRO A 114 -19.26 8.29 1.08
CA PRO A 114 -20.01 9.06 0.10
C PRO A 114 -19.64 10.55 0.16
N ALA A 115 -19.25 11.11 -0.99
CA ALA A 115 -18.92 12.53 -1.12
C ALA A 115 -20.11 13.45 -0.78
N GLU A 116 -21.34 12.99 -0.95
CA GLU A 116 -22.56 13.75 -0.65
C GLU A 116 -22.87 13.82 0.84
N VAL A 117 -22.56 12.77 1.61
CA VAL A 117 -22.77 12.75 3.06
C VAL A 117 -21.80 13.73 3.73
N ALA A 118 -20.53 13.70 3.33
CA ALA A 118 -19.50 14.63 3.84
C ALA A 118 -19.87 16.11 3.60
N LYS A 119 -20.53 16.44 2.48
CA LYS A 119 -20.99 17.81 2.18
C LYS A 119 -22.14 18.30 3.05
N VAL A 120 -22.97 17.39 3.58
CA VAL A 120 -24.20 17.74 4.30
C VAL A 120 -24.02 17.68 5.81
N THR A 121 -23.27 16.69 6.32
CA THR A 121 -23.18 16.43 7.77
C THR A 121 -21.84 16.85 8.38
N GLY A 122 -20.83 17.18 7.57
CA GLY A 122 -19.45 17.36 8.05
C GLY A 122 -18.84 16.09 8.64
N GLN A 123 -19.54 14.96 8.53
CA GLN A 123 -19.15 13.65 9.02
C GLN A 123 -19.20 12.68 7.85
N SER A 124 -18.12 11.98 7.60
CA SER A 124 -18.13 10.89 6.64
C SER A 124 -18.21 9.58 7.42
N ALA A 125 -19.26 8.80 7.18
CA ALA A 125 -19.36 7.40 7.61
C ALA A 125 -19.58 6.51 6.37
N PRO A 126 -19.10 5.25 6.36
CA PRO A 126 -19.43 4.31 5.29
C PRO A 126 -20.94 4.12 5.20
N ALA A 127 -21.50 4.16 3.99
CA ALA A 127 -22.95 4.08 3.80
C ALA A 127 -23.52 2.66 3.92
N LYS A 128 -22.67 1.64 3.82
CA LYS A 128 -23.05 0.22 3.78
C LYS A 128 -22.17 -0.60 4.72
N ASP A 129 -22.73 -1.67 5.27
CA ASP A 129 -21.98 -2.61 6.13
C ASP A 129 -20.78 -3.23 5.42
N ALA A 130 -20.90 -3.50 4.11
CA ALA A 130 -19.80 -4.03 3.30
C ALA A 130 -18.63 -3.02 3.16
N ASP A 131 -18.93 -1.73 3.10
CA ASP A 131 -17.95 -0.66 3.03
C ASP A 131 -17.22 -0.52 4.38
N LEU A 132 -17.97 -0.57 5.49
CA LEU A 132 -17.39 -0.60 6.84
C LEU A 132 -16.48 -1.81 7.05
N ALA A 133 -16.90 -3.00 6.59
CA ALA A 133 -16.08 -4.20 6.64
C ALA A 133 -14.79 -4.07 5.83
N ALA A 134 -14.84 -3.39 4.67
CA ALA A 134 -13.66 -3.13 3.86
C ALA A 134 -12.67 -2.16 4.53
N VAL A 135 -13.16 -1.07 5.11
CA VAL A 135 -12.34 -0.13 5.89
C VAL A 135 -11.67 -0.88 7.05
N LYS A 136 -12.45 -1.68 7.81
CA LYS A 136 -11.92 -2.49 8.91
C LYS A 136 -10.81 -3.43 8.45
N ARG A 137 -10.99 -4.17 7.35
CA ARG A 137 -9.95 -5.05 6.79
C ARG A 137 -8.68 -4.30 6.44
N VAL A 138 -8.77 -3.13 5.82
CA VAL A 138 -7.59 -2.31 5.49
C VAL A 138 -6.82 -1.95 6.75
N TYR A 139 -7.49 -1.47 7.79
CA TYR A 139 -6.82 -1.10 9.03
C TYR A 139 -6.25 -2.29 9.80
N GLU A 140 -6.98 -3.41 9.86
CA GLU A 140 -6.46 -4.65 10.42
C GLU A 140 -5.20 -5.11 9.67
N PHE A 141 -5.22 -5.09 8.33
CA PHE A 141 -4.07 -5.39 7.50
C PHE A 141 -2.87 -4.50 7.82
N LEU A 142 -3.05 -3.17 7.83
CA LEU A 142 -1.97 -2.23 8.13
C LEU A 142 -1.40 -2.43 9.54
N ILE A 143 -2.27 -2.64 10.53
CA ILE A 143 -1.86 -2.94 11.91
C ILE A 143 -1.05 -4.23 11.97
N GLN A 144 -1.42 -5.28 11.22
CA GLN A 144 -0.63 -6.51 11.17
C GLN A 144 0.72 -6.31 10.48
N VAL A 145 0.76 -5.54 9.39
CA VAL A 145 2.01 -5.23 8.68
C VAL A 145 2.99 -4.47 9.57
N ALA A 146 2.49 -3.57 10.43
CA ALA A 146 3.29 -2.78 11.35
C ALA A 146 3.79 -3.56 12.59
N LYS A 147 3.47 -4.85 12.72
CA LYS A 147 3.90 -5.68 13.86
C LYS A 147 5.15 -6.49 13.56
N GLY A 148 6.00 -6.61 14.58
CA GLY A 148 7.15 -7.51 14.58
C GLY A 148 8.49 -6.83 14.29
N PRO A 149 9.59 -7.58 14.38
CA PRO A 149 10.92 -7.06 14.07
C PRO A 149 11.01 -6.72 12.58
N ASN A 150 11.63 -5.59 12.23
CA ASN A 150 11.79 -5.11 10.86
C ASN A 150 10.46 -4.80 10.13
N ALA A 151 9.40 -4.45 10.88
CA ALA A 151 8.16 -3.91 10.32
C ALA A 151 8.32 -2.42 9.97
N PRO A 152 7.69 -1.92 8.90
CA PRO A 152 7.64 -0.49 8.63
C PRO A 152 6.81 0.24 9.71
N GLN A 153 7.20 1.46 10.04
CA GLN A 153 6.31 2.38 10.73
C GLN A 153 5.22 2.82 9.76
N ILE A 154 3.94 2.68 10.12
CA ILE A 154 2.83 3.13 9.27
C ILE A 154 2.14 4.29 9.97
N ILE A 155 2.04 5.42 9.29
CA ILE A 155 1.36 6.63 9.74
C ILE A 155 0.18 6.85 8.82
N VAL A 156 -1.02 6.95 9.39
CA VAL A 156 -2.26 7.15 8.63
C VAL A 156 -2.97 8.38 9.16
N SER A 157 -3.32 9.29 8.25
CA SER A 157 -4.26 10.39 8.51
C SER A 157 -5.56 10.07 7.81
N ASP A 158 -6.69 10.04 8.51
CA ASP A 158 -7.97 9.62 7.94
C ASP A 158 -9.16 10.14 8.75
N HIS A 159 -10.36 10.06 8.17
CA HIS A 159 -11.64 10.33 8.84
C HIS A 159 -12.32 9.07 9.37
N ALA A 160 -11.72 7.89 9.18
CA ALA A 160 -12.26 6.64 9.70
C ALA A 160 -12.35 6.66 11.24
N ARG A 161 -13.52 6.31 11.79
CA ARG A 161 -13.75 6.17 13.24
C ARG A 161 -14.35 4.80 13.53
N LEU A 162 -13.51 3.77 13.63
CA LEU A 162 -13.94 2.40 13.90
C LEU A 162 -14.04 2.12 15.41
N GLU A 163 -15.04 1.33 15.80
CA GLU A 163 -15.25 0.94 17.20
C GLU A 163 -14.31 -0.17 17.68
N ASP A 164 -13.63 -0.83 16.74
CA ASP A 164 -12.74 -1.97 17.00
C ASP A 164 -11.57 -1.62 17.92
N ARG A 165 -11.32 -2.49 18.91
CA ARG A 165 -10.24 -2.30 19.89
C ARG A 165 -8.88 -2.08 19.21
N ALA A 166 -8.55 -2.88 18.19
CA ALA A 166 -7.25 -2.78 17.52
C ALA A 166 -7.06 -1.41 16.85
N PHE A 167 -8.12 -0.88 16.22
CA PHE A 167 -8.12 0.45 15.63
C PHE A 167 -7.94 1.52 16.70
N LYS A 168 -8.80 1.52 17.74
CA LYS A 168 -8.73 2.49 18.84
C LYS A 168 -7.36 2.50 19.55
N SER A 169 -6.75 1.33 19.69
CA SER A 169 -5.40 1.20 20.28
C SER A 169 -4.28 1.69 19.36
N ALA A 170 -4.52 1.79 18.04
CA ALA A 170 -3.59 2.35 17.07
C ALA A 170 -3.84 3.85 16.79
N THR A 171 -4.99 4.39 17.18
CA THR A 171 -5.29 5.83 17.11
C THR A 171 -4.48 6.59 18.16
N ILE A 172 -3.57 7.45 17.70
CA ILE A 172 -2.76 8.30 18.58
C ILE A 172 -3.47 9.62 18.86
N GLU A 173 -4.03 10.23 17.83
CA GLU A 173 -4.77 11.50 17.90
C GLU A 173 -6.14 11.33 17.25
N ASP A 174 -7.17 11.91 17.88
CA ASP A 174 -8.54 11.98 17.36
C ASP A 174 -8.94 13.46 17.26
N TRP A 175 -8.91 14.02 16.04
CA TRP A 175 -9.21 15.43 15.76
C TRP A 175 -10.67 15.66 15.33
N HIS A 176 -11.62 14.84 15.79
CA HIS A 176 -13.03 15.16 15.61
C HIS A 176 -13.47 16.29 16.57
N ASP A 177 -14.67 16.84 16.35
CA ASP A 177 -15.34 17.76 17.30
C ASP A 177 -14.67 19.15 17.51
N ASN A 178 -14.15 19.77 16.44
CA ASN A 178 -13.44 21.08 16.38
C ASN A 178 -11.98 21.08 16.89
N GLU A 179 -11.43 19.92 17.17
CA GLU A 179 -9.99 19.73 17.24
C GLU A 179 -9.41 19.63 15.82
N GLY A 180 -8.11 19.91 15.67
CA GLY A 180 -7.46 19.88 14.37
C GLY A 180 -5.96 19.76 14.52
N LEU A 181 -5.31 19.07 13.56
CA LEU A 181 -3.85 19.01 13.52
C LEU A 181 -3.23 20.42 13.51
N VAL A 182 -3.89 21.37 12.83
CA VAL A 182 -3.57 22.79 12.91
C VAL A 182 -4.50 23.42 13.95
N PRO A 183 -3.99 23.88 15.11
CA PRO A 183 -4.81 24.53 16.12
C PRO A 183 -5.48 25.78 15.56
N SER A 184 -6.75 26.01 15.91
CA SER A 184 -7.48 27.23 15.54
C SER A 184 -6.82 28.53 16.03
N SER A 185 -5.98 28.44 17.06
CA SER A 185 -5.15 29.54 17.57
C SER A 185 -4.03 29.97 16.61
N TRP A 186 -3.62 29.11 15.67
CA TRP A 186 -2.64 29.43 14.65
C TRP A 186 -3.36 30.25 13.57
N GLN A 187 -3.35 31.58 13.72
CA GLN A 187 -3.84 32.49 12.68
C GLN A 187 -3.07 32.26 11.39
N LEU A 188 -3.77 31.86 10.33
CA LEU A 188 -3.25 31.77 8.96
C LEU A 188 -3.14 33.18 8.33
#